data_AF-A0A822BKS1-F1
#
_entry.id   AF-A0A822BKS1-F1
#
_cell.length_a   1.000
_cell.length_b   1.000
_cell.length_c   1.000
_cell.angle_alpha   90.00
_cell.angle_beta   90.00
_cell.angle_gamma   90.00
#
_symmetry.space_group_name_H-M   'P 1'
#
loop_
_entity.id
_entity.type
_entity.pdbx_description
1 polymer ?
#
loop_
_entity_poly.entity_id
_entity_poly.type
_entity_poly.pdbx_seq_one_letter_code
_entity_poly.pdbx_strand_id
1 'polypeptide(L)'
;LTAYFGLRLCEPKNNEICVVNGAAGAVGSIVGQLAKSKGLTVIGFAGTEKKCSWLKDVLKFDKVYNYKKISLTEALQESAPNGVDVFFDNNELICKETIYDGFEKMPEAFVGLFNGDNIGKAIVKA
;
A
#
# COMPACT_ATOMS: atom_id res chain seq x y z
N LEU A 1 9.27 1.26 6.94
CA LEU A 1 9.02 2.39 7.87
C LEU A 1 7.68 3.07 7.58
N THR A 2 7.44 3.56 6.36
CA THR A 2 6.18 4.24 5.97
C THR A 2 4.92 3.45 6.32
N ALA A 3 4.86 2.17 5.95
CA ALA A 3 3.71 1.30 6.25
C ALA A 3 3.40 1.23 7.76
N TYR A 4 4.44 1.06 8.57
CA TYR A 4 4.31 0.92 10.02
C TYR A 4 3.85 2.21 10.69
N PHE A 5 4.50 3.34 10.37
CA PHE A 5 4.15 4.63 10.96
C PHE A 5 2.79 5.13 10.46
N GLY A 6 2.51 5.01 9.17
CA GLY A 6 1.22 5.42 8.60
C GLY A 6 0.06 4.66 9.25
N LEU A 7 0.18 3.33 9.40
CA LEU A 7 -0.83 2.55 10.10
C LEU A 7 -0.91 2.90 11.60
N ARG A 8 0.21 3.21 12.26
CA ARG A 8 0.21 3.58 13.68
C ARG A 8 -0.49 4.91 13.96
N LEU A 9 -0.40 5.88 13.04
CA LEU A 9 -1.08 7.17 13.16
C LEU A 9 -2.61 7.04 13.14
N CYS A 10 -3.13 5.98 12.51
CA CYS A 10 -4.56 5.70 12.48
C CYS A 10 -5.08 5.04 13.77
N GLU A 11 -4.21 4.71 14.73
CA GLU A 11 -4.56 4.01 15.98
C GLU A 11 -5.54 2.83 15.80
N PRO A 12 -5.23 1.90 14.88
CA PRO A 12 -6.16 0.86 14.44
C PRO A 12 -6.52 -0.10 15.57
N LYS A 13 -7.81 -0.44 15.65
CA LYS A 13 -8.39 -1.34 16.65
C LYS A 13 -8.81 -2.67 16.03
N ASN A 14 -8.91 -3.67 16.89
CA ASN A 14 -9.35 -4.99 16.48
C ASN A 14 -10.78 -4.94 15.91
N ASN A 15 -11.06 -5.72 14.86
CA ASN A 15 -12.32 -5.79 14.11
C ASN A 15 -12.67 -4.54 13.28
N GLU A 16 -11.79 -3.57 13.14
CA GLU A 16 -11.96 -2.45 12.21
C GLU A 16 -11.67 -2.87 10.75
N ILE A 17 -12.17 -2.08 9.81
CA ILE A 17 -11.98 -2.28 8.37
C ILE A 17 -10.86 -1.38 7.87
N CYS A 18 -9.81 -2.00 7.31
CA CYS A 18 -8.70 -1.33 6.66
C CYS A 18 -8.76 -1.54 5.15
N VAL A 19 -8.89 -0.45 4.40
CA VAL A 19 -8.81 -0.43 2.94
C VAL A 19 -7.43 0.04 2.53
N VAL A 20 -6.80 -0.67 1.59
CA VAL A 20 -5.48 -0.35 1.06
C VAL A 20 -5.56 -0.18 -0.46
N ASN A 21 -5.38 1.06 -0.93
CA ASN A 21 -5.23 1.34 -2.36
C ASN A 21 -3.80 1.03 -2.81
N GLY A 22 -3.64 0.48 -4.02
CA GLY A 22 -2.34 0.02 -4.50
C GLY A 22 -1.71 -1.08 -3.63
N ALA A 23 -2.54 -1.95 -3.06
CA ALA A 23 -2.17 -2.96 -2.07
C ALA A 23 -1.04 -3.90 -2.50
N ALA A 24 -0.89 -4.14 -3.81
CA ALA A 24 0.16 -5.01 -4.33
C ALA A 24 1.54 -4.34 -4.44
N GLY A 25 1.68 -3.08 -4.00
CA GLY A 25 2.96 -2.37 -3.97
C GLY A 25 3.82 -2.70 -2.75
N ALA A 26 5.05 -2.18 -2.72
CA ALA A 26 6.00 -2.42 -1.62
C ALA A 26 5.48 -1.94 -0.25
N VAL A 27 4.82 -0.78 -0.21
CA VAL A 27 4.24 -0.24 1.03
C VAL A 27 2.91 -0.90 1.35
N GLY A 28 1.98 -0.93 0.39
CA GLY A 28 0.62 -1.45 0.59
C GLY A 28 0.58 -2.91 1.04
N SER A 29 1.49 -3.75 0.52
CA SER A 29 1.55 -5.17 0.90
C SER A 29 1.96 -5.36 2.37
N ILE A 30 2.81 -4.48 2.89
CA ILE A 30 3.22 -4.49 4.29
C ILE A 30 2.13 -3.86 5.17
N VAL A 31 1.47 -2.79 4.73
CA VAL A 31 0.33 -2.20 5.46
C VAL A 31 -0.75 -3.24 5.69
N GLY A 32 -1.17 -3.97 4.65
CA GLY A 32 -2.22 -4.98 4.81
C GLY A 32 -1.82 -6.12 5.75
N GLN A 33 -0.57 -6.59 5.69
CA GLN A 33 -0.09 -7.61 6.63
C GLN A 33 -0.07 -7.11 8.08
N LEU A 34 0.35 -5.85 8.31
CA LEU A 34 0.33 -5.24 9.64
C LEU A 34 -1.09 -4.99 10.14
N ALA A 35 -2.03 -4.63 9.27
CA ALA A 35 -3.44 -4.48 9.62
C ALA A 35 -4.05 -5.84 9.99
N LYS A 36 -3.77 -6.90 9.22
CA LYS A 36 -4.17 -8.27 9.55
C LYS A 36 -3.64 -8.72 10.91
N SER A 37 -2.36 -8.47 11.20
CA SER A 37 -1.76 -8.88 12.48
C SER A 37 -2.35 -8.14 13.70
N LYS A 38 -3.00 -7.00 13.47
CA LYS A 38 -3.75 -6.24 14.48
C LYS A 38 -5.23 -6.64 14.58
N GLY A 39 -5.68 -7.62 13.79
CA GLY A 39 -7.07 -8.11 13.81
C GLY A 39 -8.04 -7.31 12.95
N LEU A 40 -7.54 -6.49 12.01
CA LEU A 40 -8.41 -5.75 11.10
C LEU A 40 -8.84 -6.64 9.93
N THR A 41 -10.01 -6.33 9.38
CA THR A 41 -10.45 -6.84 8.08
C THR A 41 -9.80 -6.01 6.99
N VAL A 42 -9.03 -6.63 6.10
CA VAL A 42 -8.24 -5.92 5.10
C VAL A 42 -8.82 -6.10 3.70
N ILE A 43 -9.14 -4.97 3.08
CA ILE A 43 -9.66 -4.87 1.72
C ILE A 43 -8.58 -4.25 0.82
N GLY A 44 -8.06 -5.01 -0.14
CA GLY A 44 -6.99 -4.55 -1.03
C GLY A 44 -7.48 -4.18 -2.42
N PHE A 45 -6.92 -3.13 -3.02
CA PHE A 45 -7.13 -2.78 -4.42
C PHE A 45 -5.83 -2.91 -5.22
N ALA A 46 -5.89 -3.56 -6.39
CA ALA A 46 -4.74 -3.70 -7.28
C ALA A 46 -5.14 -3.60 -8.76
N GLY A 47 -4.17 -3.35 -9.64
CA GLY A 47 -4.43 -3.01 -11.04
C GLY A 47 -4.44 -4.16 -12.04
N THR A 48 -4.16 -5.39 -11.60
CA THR A 48 -4.15 -6.59 -12.45
C THR A 48 -4.64 -7.81 -11.65
N GLU A 49 -5.26 -8.77 -12.33
CA GLU A 49 -5.73 -10.01 -11.70
C GLU A 49 -4.62 -10.79 -11.00
N LYS A 50 -3.44 -10.89 -11.64
CA LYS A 50 -2.27 -11.55 -11.04
C LYS A 50 -1.90 -10.94 -9.69
N LYS A 51 -1.97 -9.61 -9.58
CA LYS A 51 -1.71 -8.91 -8.31
C LYS A 51 -2.84 -9.17 -7.31
N CYS A 52 -4.09 -9.20 -7.75
CA CYS A 52 -5.22 -9.50 -6.89
C CYS A 52 -5.15 -10.93 -6.31
N SER A 53 -4.86 -11.93 -7.14
CA SER A 53 -4.65 -13.31 -6.69
C SER A 53 -3.50 -13.40 -5.70
N TRP A 54 -2.38 -12.71 -5.95
CA TRP A 54 -1.27 -12.68 -5.01
C TRP A 54 -1.66 -12.11 -3.63
N LEU A 55 -2.40 -11.00 -3.59
CA LEU A 55 -2.89 -10.41 -2.33
C LEU A 55 -3.82 -11.35 -1.57
N LYS A 56 -4.72 -12.03 -2.27
CA LYS A 56 -5.69 -12.95 -1.67
C LYS A 56 -5.04 -14.24 -1.22
N ASP A 57 -4.29 -14.89 -2.10
CA ASP A 57 -3.83 -16.26 -1.91
C ASP A 57 -2.54 -16.31 -1.09
N VAL A 58 -1.64 -15.33 -1.25
CA VAL A 58 -0.36 -15.29 -0.55
C VAL A 58 -0.44 -14.42 0.70
N LEU A 59 -0.89 -13.18 0.57
CA LEU A 59 -0.92 -12.24 1.71
C LEU A 59 -2.17 -12.37 2.59
N LYS A 60 -3.15 -13.21 2.18
CA LYS A 60 -4.37 -13.50 2.94
C LYS A 60 -5.19 -12.25 3.29
N PHE A 61 -5.28 -11.32 2.35
CA PHE A 61 -6.23 -10.22 2.43
C PHE A 61 -7.66 -10.78 2.40
N ASP A 62 -8.56 -10.19 3.18
CA ASP A 62 -9.93 -10.70 3.35
C ASP A 62 -10.75 -10.49 2.08
N LYS A 63 -10.62 -9.32 1.46
CA LYS A 63 -11.22 -9.01 0.17
C LYS A 63 -10.22 -8.31 -0.72
N VAL A 64 -10.29 -8.58 -2.03
CA VAL A 64 -9.38 -7.98 -3.00
C VAL A 64 -10.13 -7.65 -4.28
N TYR A 65 -9.96 -6.43 -4.76
CA TYR A 65 -10.65 -5.92 -5.95
C TYR A 65 -9.65 -5.40 -6.97
N ASN A 66 -9.99 -5.64 -8.24
CA ASN A 66 -9.29 -5.01 -9.35
C ASN A 66 -9.98 -3.68 -9.68
N TYR A 67 -9.35 -2.55 -9.36
CA TYR A 67 -9.93 -1.22 -9.55
C TYR A 67 -10.19 -0.87 -11.03
N LYS A 68 -9.68 -1.65 -11.99
CA LYS A 68 -9.99 -1.50 -13.43
C LYS A 68 -11.29 -2.20 -13.86
N LYS A 69 -11.85 -3.07 -13.00
CA LYS A 69 -13.04 -3.86 -13.31
C LYS A 69 -14.26 -3.46 -12.49
N ILE A 70 -14.04 -3.06 -11.25
CA ILE A 70 -15.09 -2.62 -10.32
C ILE A 70 -14.72 -1.23 -9.80
N SER A 71 -15.72 -0.36 -9.66
CA SER A 71 -15.50 0.94 -9.05
C SER A 71 -15.22 0.80 -7.54
N LEU A 72 -14.51 1.78 -6.98
CA LEU A 72 -14.21 1.78 -5.54
C LEU A 72 -15.50 1.83 -4.71
N THR A 73 -16.49 2.62 -5.15
CA THR A 73 -17.80 2.76 -4.48
C THR A 73 -18.55 1.43 -4.40
N GLU A 74 -18.64 0.69 -5.51
CA GLU A 74 -19.32 -0.61 -5.55
C GLU A 74 -18.62 -1.62 -4.63
N ALA A 75 -17.29 -1.69 -4.69
CA ALA A 75 -16.50 -2.59 -3.85
C ALA A 75 -16.66 -2.27 -2.35
N LEU A 76 -16.72 -0.99 -1.99
CA LEU A 76 -16.94 -0.55 -0.60
C LEU A 76 -18.36 -0.81 -0.13
N GLN A 77 -19.38 -0.61 -0.96
CA GLN A 77 -20.76 -0.96 -0.60
C GLN A 77 -20.92 -2.46 -0.31
N GLU A 78 -20.24 -3.32 -1.08
CA GLU A 78 -20.23 -4.77 -0.85
C GLU A 78 -19.41 -5.18 0.38
N SER A 79 -18.30 -4.48 0.62
CA SER A 79 -17.28 -4.92 1.58
C SER A 79 -17.35 -4.29 2.95
N ALA A 80 -17.80 -3.05 2.98
CA ALA A 80 -17.74 -2.16 4.11
C ALA A 80 -19.01 -1.28 4.13
N PRO A 81 -20.22 -1.89 4.15
CA PRO A 81 -21.47 -1.14 4.08
C PRO A 81 -21.67 -0.18 5.26
N ASN A 82 -21.02 -0.48 6.39
CA ASN A 82 -21.06 0.33 7.61
C ASN A 82 -19.95 1.40 7.65
N GLY A 83 -19.14 1.53 6.59
CA GLY A 83 -18.03 2.47 6.51
C GLY A 83 -16.65 1.80 6.64
N VAL A 84 -15.62 2.62 6.47
CA VAL A 84 -14.19 2.23 6.51
C VAL A 84 -13.52 3.01 7.64
N ASP A 85 -12.81 2.32 8.52
CA ASP A 85 -12.14 2.94 9.66
C ASP A 85 -10.74 3.45 9.29
N VAL A 86 -10.02 2.69 8.46
CA VAL A 86 -8.67 3.03 7.98
C VAL A 86 -8.62 2.98 6.47
N PHE A 87 -8.38 4.11 5.81
CA PHE A 87 -8.13 4.19 4.37
C PHE A 87 -6.67 4.56 4.10
N PHE A 88 -5.90 3.62 3.59
CA PHE A 88 -4.50 3.82 3.23
C PHE A 88 -4.37 4.00 1.71
N ASP A 89 -4.19 5.24 1.27
CA ASP A 89 -3.94 5.55 -0.14
C ASP A 89 -2.46 5.70 -0.45
N ASN A 90 -1.96 4.84 -1.34
CA ASN A 90 -0.57 4.86 -1.78
C ASN A 90 -0.38 5.64 -3.09
N ASN A 91 -1.45 6.05 -3.78
CA ASN A 91 -1.39 6.73 -5.07
C ASN A 91 -1.43 8.27 -4.99
N GLU A 92 -1.74 8.85 -3.83
CA GLU A 92 -1.81 10.32 -3.64
C GLU A 92 -0.87 10.88 -2.57
N LEU A 93 0.12 10.10 -2.12
CA LEU A 93 1.21 10.66 -1.35
C LEU A 93 2.08 11.50 -2.29
N ILE A 94 1.84 12.82 -2.31
CA ILE A 94 2.79 13.82 -2.85
C ILE A 94 4.03 13.77 -1.96
N CYS A 95 4.89 12.81 -2.23
CA CYS A 95 6.17 12.66 -1.57
C CYS A 95 7.18 13.54 -2.31
N LYS A 96 8.01 14.26 -1.56
CA LYS A 96 9.26 14.79 -2.12
C LYS A 96 10.08 13.62 -2.65
N GLU A 97 10.64 13.75 -3.84
CA GLU A 97 11.40 12.69 -4.50
C GLU A 97 12.88 13.04 -4.48
N THR A 98 13.73 12.01 -4.45
CA THR A 98 15.17 12.14 -4.65
C THR A 98 15.49 11.67 -6.06
N ILE A 99 15.98 12.57 -6.90
CA ILE A 99 16.27 12.29 -8.31
C ILE A 99 17.78 12.11 -8.47
N TYR A 100 18.17 10.96 -9.02
CA TYR A 100 19.52 10.65 -9.43
C TYR A 100 19.57 10.69 -10.96
N ASP A 101 20.29 11.66 -11.51
CA ASP A 101 20.53 11.75 -12.96
C ASP A 101 21.70 10.83 -13.34
N GLY A 102 21.43 9.94 -14.30
CA GLY A 102 22.40 8.97 -14.79
C GLY A 102 22.22 7.58 -14.18
N PHE A 103 22.14 6.56 -15.03
CA PHE A 103 21.95 5.16 -14.60
C PHE A 103 23.13 4.64 -13.77
N GLU A 104 24.32 5.19 -13.99
CA GLU A 104 25.54 4.96 -13.22
C GLU A 104 25.40 5.29 -11.73
N LYS A 105 24.46 6.15 -11.35
CA LYS A 105 24.17 6.51 -9.95
C LYS A 105 23.23 5.52 -9.25
N MET A 106 22.78 4.45 -9.92
CA MET A 106 21.91 3.45 -9.32
C MET A 106 22.48 2.79 -8.04
N PRO A 107 23.78 2.42 -7.97
CA PRO A 107 24.34 1.87 -6.74
C PRO A 107 24.27 2.87 -5.57
N GLU A 108 24.53 4.15 -5.83
CA GLU A 108 24.43 5.23 -4.86
C GLU A 108 22.99 5.44 -4.39
N ALA A 109 22.04 5.51 -5.34
CA ALA A 109 20.62 5.64 -5.05
C ALA A 109 20.09 4.46 -4.20
N PHE A 110 20.61 3.26 -4.46
CA PHE A 110 20.27 2.05 -3.70
C PHE A 110 20.85 2.07 -2.29
N VAL A 111 22.12 2.46 -2.12
CA VAL A 111 22.73 2.60 -0.78
C VAL A 111 22.01 3.70 0.02
N GLY A 112 21.73 4.84 -0.59
CA GLY A 112 20.98 5.94 0.03
C GLY A 112 19.56 5.55 0.46
N LEU A 113 18.96 4.52 -0.15
CA LEU A 113 17.65 4.00 0.26
C LEU A 113 17.70 3.33 1.64
N PHE A 114 18.80 2.65 1.97
CA PHE A 114 18.95 1.95 3.24
C PHE A 114 19.57 2.80 4.34
N ASN A 115 20.36 3.81 3.98
CA ASN A 115 20.93 4.77 4.92
C ASN A 115 19.94 5.88 5.31
N GLY A 116 18.84 6.03 4.57
CA GLY A 116 17.84 7.07 4.82
C GLY A 116 18.19 8.43 4.22
N ASP A 117 19.17 8.47 3.32
CA ASP A 117 19.59 9.68 2.58
C ASP A 117 18.52 10.11 1.56
N ASN A 118 17.69 9.16 1.11
CA ASN A 118 16.60 9.42 0.17
C ASN A 118 15.37 9.98 0.87
N ILE A 119 14.92 11.15 0.43
CA ILE A 119 13.61 11.70 0.79
C ILE A 119 12.57 11.13 -0.17
N GLY A 120 11.57 10.45 0.40
CA GLY A 120 10.44 9.86 -0.31
C GLY A 120 10.87 8.86 -1.38
N LYS A 121 10.41 9.04 -2.62
CA LYS A 121 10.69 8.10 -3.71
C LYS A 121 12.04 8.41 -4.35
N ALA A 122 12.92 7.43 -4.44
CA ALA A 122 14.15 7.53 -5.22
C ALA A 122 13.86 7.19 -6.70
N ILE A 123 14.27 8.05 -7.62
CA ILE A 123 14.12 7.85 -9.06
C ILE A 123 15.49 8.01 -9.73
N VAL A 124 15.92 6.99 -10.46
CA VAL A 124 17.10 7.07 -11.34
C VAL A 124 16.60 7.36 -12.75
N LYS A 125 17.03 8.48 -13.33
CA LYS A 125 16.69 8.86 -14.71
C LYS A 125 17.82 8.45 -15.66
N ALA A 126 17.42 7.97 -16.83
CA ALA A 126 18.32 7.67 -17.93
C ALA A 126 18.75 8.95 -18.65
#